data_AF-Q4U5K8-F1
#
_entry.id   AF-Q4U5K8-F1
#
_cell.length_a   1.000
_cell.length_b   1.000
_cell.length_c   1.000
_cell.angle_alpha   90.00
_cell.angle_beta   90.00
_cell.angle_gamma   90.00
#
_symmetry.space_group_name_H-M   'P 1'
#
loop_
_entity.id
_entity.type
_entity.pdbx_description
1 polymer ?
#
loop_
_entity_poly.entity_id
_entity_poly.type
_entity_poly.pdbx_seq_one_letter_code
_entity_poly.pdbx_strand_id
1 'polypeptide(L)'
;YVGQEKLRPQSGWAPLAFGLDWSRPPRQQNSTSFFYAHTDQWRYETLDVSEIISPTAPAGLWDGTLIDYNVRAERMGWLPSAPQLETNPLELSKQAAASGKDVKDYVVGALQSGGLKLSCHDPDNPRNWPRNMFVWRSNLLGSSGKGHEYFLKHLLGTSHGVQGKDLGKDDAKPQEVVWHDKAPEGKLDLLVTLDFRMSTTCLYSDIVLPTATWYE
;
A
#
# COMPACT_ATOMS: atom_id res chain seq x y z
N TYR A 1 -14.40 14.98 18.98
CA TYR A 1 -12.93 14.99 19.09
C TYR A 1 -12.43 13.56 18.91
N VAL A 2 -11.41 13.34 18.07
CA VAL A 2 -10.80 12.01 17.82
C VAL A 2 -9.30 12.09 18.18
N GLY A 3 -8.38 11.87 17.22
CA GLY A 3 -6.96 12.19 17.38
C GLY A 3 -6.64 13.68 17.25
N GLN A 4 -5.37 14.04 17.54
CA GLN A 4 -4.84 15.40 17.43
C GLN A 4 -4.42 15.71 15.99
N GLU A 5 -5.38 15.79 15.07
CA GLU A 5 -5.10 16.06 13.64
C GLU A 5 -4.70 17.51 13.35
N LYS A 6 -5.18 18.46 14.17
CA LYS A 6 -5.10 19.88 13.86
C LYS A 6 -3.70 20.45 14.07
N LEU A 7 -2.84 20.30 13.07
CA LEU A 7 -1.56 21.00 12.98
C LEU A 7 -1.80 22.43 12.51
N ARG A 8 -1.86 23.37 13.47
CA ARG A 8 -2.22 24.78 13.20
C ARG A 8 -1.35 25.44 12.10
N PRO A 9 -0.01 25.35 12.10
CA PRO A 9 0.82 25.99 11.09
C PRO A 9 1.05 25.10 9.85
N GLN A 10 -0.03 24.60 9.23
CA GLN A 10 0.03 23.59 8.16
C GLN A 10 0.92 23.97 6.98
N SER A 11 0.80 25.20 6.47
CA SER A 11 1.56 25.68 5.30
C SER A 11 3.04 25.93 5.59
N GLY A 12 3.41 26.14 6.85
CA GLY A 12 4.82 26.24 7.27
C GLY A 12 5.46 24.86 7.46
N TRP A 13 4.70 23.91 7.98
CA TRP A 13 5.19 22.55 8.24
C TRP A 13 5.29 21.68 6.97
N ALA A 14 4.33 21.76 6.06
CA ALA A 14 4.25 20.85 4.91
C ALA A 14 5.48 20.90 3.98
N PRO A 15 6.05 22.08 3.64
CA PRO A 15 7.27 22.13 2.84
C PRO A 15 8.45 21.45 3.51
N LEU A 16 8.63 21.65 4.82
CA LEU A 16 9.69 21.01 5.61
C LEU A 16 9.50 19.48 5.66
N ALA A 17 8.29 19.03 5.98
CA ALA A 17 8.01 17.61 6.20
C ALA A 17 8.13 16.76 4.92
N PHE A 18 7.80 17.34 3.77
CA PHE A 18 7.76 16.63 2.49
C PHE A 18 8.84 17.08 1.50
N GLY A 19 9.81 17.90 1.93
CA GLY A 19 10.91 18.41 1.11
C GLY A 19 10.46 19.28 -0.07
N LEU A 20 9.34 19.99 0.06
CA LEU A 20 8.71 20.76 -1.04
C LEU A 20 9.42 22.09 -1.34
N ASP A 21 10.39 22.45 -0.53
CA ASP A 21 11.36 23.50 -0.79
C ASP A 21 12.45 23.04 -1.79
N TRP A 22 12.67 21.73 -1.94
CA TRP A 22 13.65 21.16 -2.88
C TRP A 22 13.01 20.51 -4.12
N SER A 23 11.93 19.74 -3.93
CA SER A 23 11.31 18.97 -5.02
C SER A 23 9.81 18.81 -4.84
N ARG A 24 9.07 18.75 -5.95
CA ARG A 24 7.60 18.60 -5.96
C ARG A 24 7.18 17.69 -7.11
N PRO A 25 6.14 16.84 -6.93
CA PRO A 25 5.40 16.55 -5.70
C PRO A 25 6.04 15.43 -4.84
N PRO A 26 5.63 15.26 -3.56
CA PRO A 26 6.01 14.08 -2.77
C PRO A 26 5.14 12.87 -3.15
N ARG A 27 5.50 11.67 -2.67
CA ARG A 27 4.68 10.45 -2.81
C ARG A 27 3.88 10.19 -1.54
N GLN A 28 2.71 10.82 -1.42
CA GLN A 28 1.76 10.52 -0.34
C GLN A 28 0.94 9.27 -0.69
N GLN A 29 0.56 8.51 0.34
CA GLN A 29 -0.28 7.32 0.19
C GLN A 29 -1.31 7.21 1.32
N ASN A 30 -2.52 6.74 1.01
CA ASN A 30 -3.53 6.43 2.01
C ASN A 30 -3.28 5.02 2.60
N SER A 31 -2.98 4.96 3.90
CA SER A 31 -2.48 3.74 4.53
C SER A 31 -3.48 2.57 4.55
N THR A 32 -4.79 2.83 4.57
CA THR A 32 -5.79 1.75 4.59
C THR A 32 -5.66 0.86 3.35
N SER A 33 -5.67 1.44 2.15
CA SER A 33 -5.50 0.68 0.90
C SER A 33 -4.13 0.04 0.81
N PHE A 34 -3.09 0.76 1.24
CA PHE A 34 -1.72 0.25 1.26
C PHE A 34 -1.60 -1.04 2.10
N PHE A 35 -2.08 -1.01 3.35
CA PHE A 35 -1.99 -2.19 4.21
C PHE A 35 -2.99 -3.27 3.82
N TYR A 36 -4.18 -2.91 3.32
CA TYR A 36 -5.12 -3.88 2.79
C TYR A 36 -4.49 -4.73 1.68
N ALA A 37 -3.76 -4.08 0.75
CA ALA A 37 -3.04 -4.74 -0.33
C ALA A 37 -1.79 -5.50 0.15
N HIS A 38 -0.91 -4.88 0.94
CA HIS A 38 0.43 -5.43 1.25
C HIS A 38 0.50 -6.30 2.51
N THR A 39 -0.59 -6.40 3.26
CA THR A 39 -0.76 -7.44 4.30
C THR A 39 -1.72 -8.52 3.85
N ASP A 40 -2.11 -8.52 2.57
CA ASP A 40 -2.99 -9.49 1.92
C ASP A 40 -4.34 -9.70 2.60
N GLN A 41 -4.81 -8.72 3.37
CA GLN A 41 -6.13 -8.79 4.02
C GLN A 41 -7.27 -8.94 3.00
N TRP A 42 -7.09 -8.40 1.80
CA TRP A 42 -8.03 -8.55 0.69
C TRP A 42 -8.28 -10.00 0.28
N ARG A 43 -7.34 -10.91 0.57
CA ARG A 43 -7.48 -12.34 0.28
C ARG A 43 -8.43 -13.06 1.22
N TYR A 44 -8.87 -12.41 2.29
CA TYR A 44 -9.75 -12.98 3.32
C TYR A 44 -11.03 -12.16 3.44
N GLU A 45 -11.35 -11.35 2.44
CA GLU A 45 -12.53 -10.49 2.44
C GLU A 45 -13.80 -11.34 2.43
N THR A 46 -14.78 -10.91 3.22
CA THR A 46 -16.07 -11.61 3.32
C THR A 46 -17.24 -10.72 2.95
N LEU A 47 -17.02 -9.42 2.77
CA LEU A 47 -18.06 -8.48 2.41
C LEU A 47 -18.12 -8.32 0.89
N ASP A 48 -19.23 -8.74 0.30
CA ASP A 48 -19.47 -8.55 -1.13
C ASP A 48 -20.09 -7.18 -1.42
N VAL A 49 -19.73 -6.60 -2.58
CA VAL A 49 -20.27 -5.30 -3.01
C VAL A 49 -21.79 -5.35 -3.22
N SER A 50 -22.32 -6.51 -3.61
CA SER A 50 -23.77 -6.72 -3.73
C SER A 50 -24.53 -6.58 -2.41
N GLU A 51 -23.86 -6.70 -1.26
CA GLU A 51 -24.50 -6.52 0.05
C GLU A 51 -24.63 -5.05 0.47
N ILE A 52 -23.81 -4.17 -0.10
CA ILE A 52 -23.73 -2.75 0.28
C ILE A 52 -24.23 -1.79 -0.80
N ILE A 53 -24.53 -2.32 -1.98
CA ILE A 53 -25.09 -1.51 -3.07
C ILE A 53 -26.53 -1.10 -2.76
N SER A 54 -26.89 0.15 -3.11
CA SER A 54 -28.27 0.62 -2.97
C SER A 54 -29.23 -0.24 -3.79
N PRO A 55 -30.42 -0.59 -3.27
CA PRO A 55 -31.45 -1.28 -4.06
C PRO A 55 -31.96 -0.44 -5.24
N THR A 56 -31.65 0.85 -5.27
CA THR A 56 -31.99 1.79 -6.35
C THR A 56 -30.80 2.16 -7.24
N ALA A 57 -29.66 1.48 -7.09
CA ALA A 57 -28.51 1.71 -7.94
C ALA A 57 -28.88 1.48 -9.42
N PRO A 58 -28.31 2.27 -10.35
CA PRO A 58 -28.57 2.08 -11.77
C PRO A 58 -28.05 0.69 -12.20
N ALA A 59 -28.68 0.14 -13.23
CA ALA A 59 -28.19 -1.09 -13.85
C ALA A 59 -26.74 -0.90 -14.29
N GLY A 60 -25.87 -1.83 -13.88
CA GLY A 60 -24.43 -1.76 -14.12
C GLY A 60 -23.72 -2.99 -13.59
N LEU A 61 -22.45 -3.13 -13.96
CA LEU A 61 -21.56 -4.17 -13.43
C LEU A 61 -21.03 -3.71 -12.08
N TRP A 62 -21.65 -4.23 -11.02
CA TRP A 62 -21.29 -4.01 -9.62
C TRP A 62 -20.71 -5.27 -8.98
N ASP A 63 -19.93 -6.02 -9.78
CA ASP A 63 -19.45 -7.37 -9.54
C ASP A 63 -17.96 -7.45 -9.17
N GLY A 64 -17.32 -6.29 -8.97
CA GLY A 64 -15.93 -6.23 -8.51
C GLY A 64 -15.81 -6.49 -7.01
N THR A 65 -14.70 -7.10 -6.60
CA THR A 65 -14.31 -7.18 -5.18
C THR A 65 -13.90 -5.81 -4.64
N LEU A 66 -13.78 -5.66 -3.31
CA LEU A 66 -13.38 -4.38 -2.71
C LEU A 66 -12.00 -3.90 -3.20
N ILE A 67 -11.05 -4.82 -3.40
CA ILE A 67 -9.73 -4.46 -3.95
C ILE A 67 -9.83 -4.01 -5.43
N ASP A 68 -10.74 -4.57 -6.22
CA ASP A 68 -10.95 -4.15 -7.62
C ASP A 68 -11.39 -2.69 -7.69
N TYR A 69 -12.28 -2.26 -6.80
CA TYR A 69 -12.69 -0.85 -6.72
C TYR A 69 -11.54 0.07 -6.32
N ASN A 70 -10.60 -0.41 -5.48
CA ASN A 70 -9.40 0.35 -5.15
C ASN A 70 -8.49 0.51 -6.38
N VAL A 71 -8.22 -0.57 -7.11
CA VAL A 71 -7.41 -0.54 -8.35
C VAL A 71 -8.04 0.37 -9.41
N ARG A 72 -9.36 0.30 -9.57
CA ARG A 72 -10.14 1.20 -10.45
C ARG A 72 -9.95 2.67 -10.05
N ALA A 73 -10.06 2.98 -8.76
CA ALA A 73 -9.86 4.33 -8.24
C ALA A 73 -8.41 4.83 -8.43
N GLU A 74 -7.42 3.97 -8.21
CA GLU A 74 -6.00 4.27 -8.43
C GLU A 74 -5.71 4.63 -9.89
N ARG A 75 -6.12 3.79 -10.85
CA ARG A 75 -5.87 4.05 -12.28
C ARG A 75 -6.58 5.30 -12.82
N MET A 76 -7.69 5.69 -12.19
CA MET A 76 -8.45 6.90 -12.52
C MET A 76 -7.89 8.16 -11.83
N GLY A 77 -6.84 8.03 -11.01
CA GLY A 77 -6.24 9.14 -10.27
C GLY A 77 -7.10 9.64 -9.10
N TRP A 78 -8.07 8.84 -8.63
CA TRP A 78 -8.88 9.17 -7.46
C TRP A 78 -8.14 8.90 -6.16
N LEU A 79 -7.32 7.83 -6.13
CA LEU A 79 -6.47 7.46 -5.01
C LEU A 79 -5.00 7.37 -5.46
N PRO A 80 -4.04 7.63 -4.54
CA PRO A 80 -2.63 7.36 -4.79
C PRO A 80 -2.32 5.85 -4.79
N SER A 81 -1.18 5.51 -5.38
CA SER A 81 -0.63 4.15 -5.44
C SER A 81 0.75 4.09 -4.80
N ALA A 82 1.05 3.02 -4.06
CA ALA A 82 2.40 2.75 -3.57
C ALA A 82 2.64 1.22 -3.40
N PRO A 83 3.62 0.64 -4.10
CA PRO A 83 4.35 1.20 -5.24
C PRO A 83 3.43 1.66 -6.39
N GLN A 84 3.93 2.54 -7.27
CA GLN A 84 3.11 3.15 -8.34
C GLN A 84 3.10 2.30 -9.61
N LEU A 85 4.27 1.87 -10.05
CA LEU A 85 4.50 1.18 -11.32
C LEU A 85 5.34 -0.07 -11.06
N GLU A 86 5.06 -1.15 -11.78
CA GLU A 86 5.82 -2.40 -11.65
C GLU A 86 7.29 -2.22 -12.08
N THR A 87 7.54 -1.28 -12.98
CA THR A 87 8.89 -0.90 -13.40
C THR A 87 9.45 0.18 -12.49
N ASN A 88 10.76 0.11 -12.21
CA ASN A 88 11.46 1.15 -11.47
C ASN A 88 11.26 2.52 -12.16
N PRO A 89 10.59 3.51 -11.50
CA PRO A 89 10.24 4.78 -12.12
C PRO A 89 11.47 5.62 -12.54
N LEU A 90 12.65 5.34 -11.98
CA LEU A 90 13.89 6.04 -12.34
C LEU A 90 14.43 5.66 -13.72
N GLU A 91 14.00 4.53 -14.28
CA GLU A 91 14.42 4.07 -15.60
C GLU A 91 13.55 4.62 -16.73
N LEU A 92 12.37 5.17 -16.43
CA LEU A 92 11.40 5.62 -17.43
C LEU A 92 11.95 6.73 -18.31
N SER A 93 12.68 7.69 -17.74
CA SER A 93 13.29 8.79 -18.51
C SER A 93 14.32 8.27 -19.51
N LYS A 94 15.09 7.23 -19.15
CA LYS A 94 16.07 6.61 -20.06
C LYS A 94 15.37 5.84 -21.18
N GLN A 95 14.32 5.09 -20.85
CA GLN A 95 13.53 4.34 -21.83
C GLN A 95 12.81 5.27 -22.83
N ALA A 96 12.22 6.36 -22.33
CA ALA A 96 11.60 7.38 -23.17
C ALA A 96 12.61 8.01 -24.14
N ALA A 97 13.78 8.41 -23.64
CA ALA A 97 14.86 8.95 -24.46
C ALA A 97 15.34 7.96 -25.54
N ALA A 98 15.52 6.68 -25.20
CA ALA A 98 15.90 5.63 -26.15
C ALA A 98 14.83 5.41 -27.25
N SER A 99 13.56 5.66 -26.94
CA SER A 99 12.45 5.58 -27.90
C SER A 99 12.23 6.86 -28.73
N GLY A 100 13.00 7.92 -28.46
CA GLY A 100 12.84 9.23 -29.11
C GLY A 100 11.53 9.95 -28.77
N LYS A 101 10.89 9.61 -27.64
CA LYS A 101 9.63 10.21 -27.18
C LYS A 101 9.85 11.06 -25.94
N ASP A 102 8.99 12.07 -25.75
CA ASP A 102 8.87 12.74 -24.46
C ASP A 102 8.43 11.76 -23.36
N VAL A 103 8.88 11.97 -22.12
CA VAL A 103 8.60 11.05 -21.00
C VAL A 103 7.11 10.91 -20.75
N LYS A 104 6.33 11.99 -20.83
CA LYS A 104 4.88 11.95 -20.61
C LYS A 104 4.19 11.09 -21.67
N ASP A 105 4.53 11.32 -22.94
CA ASP A 105 3.93 10.60 -24.06
C ASP A 105 4.34 9.12 -24.07
N TYR A 106 5.59 8.83 -23.69
CA TYR A 106 6.07 7.47 -23.48
C TYR A 106 5.26 6.76 -22.40
N VAL A 107 5.12 7.36 -21.22
CA VAL A 107 4.40 6.75 -20.09
C VAL A 107 2.92 6.53 -20.42
N VAL A 108 2.24 7.54 -20.98
CA VAL A 108 0.82 7.42 -21.35
C VAL A 108 0.62 6.32 -22.39
N GLY A 109 1.44 6.31 -23.45
CA GLY A 109 1.36 5.29 -24.50
C GLY A 109 1.70 3.88 -23.97
N ALA A 110 2.69 3.76 -23.09
CA ALA A 110 3.06 2.49 -22.48
C ALA A 110 1.97 1.95 -21.54
N LEU A 111 1.29 2.81 -20.77
CA LEU A 111 0.14 2.40 -19.95
C LEU A 111 -1.04 1.95 -20.82
N GLN A 112 -1.38 2.71 -21.87
CA GLN A 112 -2.48 2.38 -22.78
C GLN A 112 -2.25 1.08 -23.56
N SER A 113 -1.01 0.81 -23.95
CA SER A 113 -0.63 -0.43 -24.65
C SER A 113 -0.41 -1.62 -23.73
N GLY A 114 -0.36 -1.41 -22.41
CA GLY A 114 -0.02 -2.44 -21.42
C GLY A 114 1.48 -2.77 -21.30
N GLY A 115 2.35 -2.04 -22.02
CA GLY A 115 3.81 -2.18 -21.89
C GLY A 115 4.37 -1.66 -20.56
N LEU A 116 3.63 -0.76 -19.90
CA LEU A 116 3.85 -0.34 -18.52
C LEU A 116 2.61 -0.70 -17.69
N LYS A 117 2.82 -1.24 -16.49
CA LYS A 117 1.75 -1.70 -15.60
C LYS A 117 1.79 -0.95 -14.27
N LEU A 118 0.61 -0.66 -13.74
CA LEU A 118 0.46 -0.17 -12.37
C LEU A 118 0.71 -1.34 -11.39
N SER A 119 1.42 -1.08 -10.30
CA SER A 119 1.74 -2.12 -9.31
C SER A 119 0.50 -2.71 -8.62
N CYS A 120 -0.57 -1.93 -8.51
CA CYS A 120 -1.81 -2.33 -7.85
C CYS A 120 -2.55 -3.47 -8.57
N HIS A 121 -2.26 -3.72 -9.85
CA HIS A 121 -2.80 -4.90 -10.56
C HIS A 121 -2.19 -6.23 -10.10
N ASP A 122 -1.04 -6.21 -9.42
CA ASP A 122 -0.40 -7.43 -8.93
C ASP A 122 0.41 -7.12 -7.65
N PRO A 123 -0.25 -6.85 -6.50
CA PRO A 123 0.41 -6.52 -5.24
C PRO A 123 1.18 -7.71 -4.64
N ASP A 124 0.96 -8.92 -5.16
CA ASP A 124 1.63 -10.15 -4.74
C ASP A 124 2.90 -10.45 -5.55
N ASN A 125 3.13 -9.74 -6.66
CA ASN A 125 4.41 -9.79 -7.38
C ASN A 125 5.54 -9.16 -6.54
N PRO A 126 6.66 -9.88 -6.33
CA PRO A 126 7.83 -9.38 -5.60
C PRO A 126 8.37 -8.00 -6.03
N ARG A 127 8.16 -7.60 -7.29
CA ARG A 127 8.53 -6.27 -7.79
C ARG A 127 7.68 -5.13 -7.23
N ASN A 128 6.46 -5.45 -6.80
CA ASN A 128 5.45 -4.52 -6.32
C ASN A 128 5.38 -4.43 -4.78
N TRP A 129 6.28 -5.11 -4.06
CA TRP A 129 6.27 -5.07 -2.60
C TRP A 129 6.97 -3.81 -2.06
N PRO A 130 6.46 -3.22 -0.97
CA PRO A 130 7.28 -2.38 -0.12
C PRO A 130 8.37 -3.25 0.51
N ARG A 131 9.64 -2.90 0.29
CA ARG A 131 10.78 -3.70 0.78
C ARG A 131 11.37 -3.17 2.08
N ASN A 132 11.32 -1.86 2.29
CA ASN A 132 11.90 -1.19 3.44
C ASN A 132 10.83 -0.35 4.12
N MET A 133 10.68 -0.50 5.43
CA MET A 133 9.71 0.25 6.22
C MET A 133 10.38 0.89 7.44
N PHE A 134 10.16 2.19 7.59
CA PHE A 134 10.55 2.95 8.77
C PHE A 134 9.32 3.24 9.61
N VAL A 135 9.38 2.91 10.90
CA VAL A 135 8.32 3.21 11.87
C VAL A 135 8.91 4.08 12.98
N TRP A 136 8.38 5.29 13.13
CA TRP A 136 8.78 6.17 14.22
C TRP A 136 7.55 6.89 14.76
N ARG A 137 7.55 7.18 16.06
CA ARG A 137 6.42 7.82 16.77
C ARG A 137 5.09 7.06 16.58
N SER A 138 5.18 5.74 16.37
CA SER A 138 4.05 4.85 16.10
C SER A 138 4.33 3.46 16.65
N ASN A 139 3.32 2.84 17.26
CA ASN A 139 3.34 1.43 17.64
C ASN A 139 2.44 0.65 16.66
N LEU A 140 2.79 0.63 15.37
CA LEU A 140 1.99 0.02 14.30
C LEU A 140 1.54 -1.40 14.64
N LEU A 141 2.48 -2.27 14.99
CA LEU A 141 2.21 -3.69 15.23
C LEU A 141 1.53 -3.95 16.57
N GLY A 142 1.60 -3.04 17.53
CA GLY A 142 0.99 -3.20 18.85
C GLY A 142 -0.22 -2.29 19.13
N SER A 143 -0.70 -1.51 18.16
CA SER A 143 -1.79 -0.56 18.39
C SER A 143 -2.66 -0.33 17.17
N SER A 144 -2.11 0.23 16.08
CA SER A 144 -2.92 0.74 14.98
C SER A 144 -3.10 -0.25 13.83
N GLY A 145 -2.31 -1.32 13.75
CA GLY A 145 -2.40 -2.37 12.74
C GLY A 145 -3.63 -3.26 12.93
N LYS A 146 -4.72 -2.96 12.21
CA LYS A 146 -5.89 -3.83 12.14
C LYS A 146 -5.53 -5.05 11.29
N GLY A 147 -5.94 -6.23 11.75
CA GLY A 147 -5.50 -7.48 11.14
C GLY A 147 -4.06 -7.84 11.52
N HIS A 148 -3.70 -7.72 12.81
CA HIS A 148 -2.34 -7.94 13.33
C HIS A 148 -1.68 -9.22 12.78
N GLU A 149 -2.39 -10.34 12.80
CA GLU A 149 -1.85 -11.62 12.32
C GLU A 149 -1.52 -11.62 10.83
N TYR A 150 -2.20 -10.81 10.02
CA TYR A 150 -1.89 -10.64 8.60
C TYR A 150 -0.62 -9.81 8.38
N PHE A 151 -0.33 -8.84 9.25
CA PHE A 151 0.97 -8.16 9.25
C PHE A 151 2.08 -9.17 9.55
N LEU A 152 1.93 -9.98 10.59
CA LEU A 152 2.93 -11.00 10.96
C LEU A 152 3.17 -12.00 9.81
N LYS A 153 2.09 -12.51 9.21
CA LYS A 153 2.16 -13.47 8.10
C LYS A 153 2.75 -12.88 6.83
N HIS A 154 2.07 -11.88 6.26
CA HIS A 154 2.32 -11.44 4.90
C HIS A 154 3.40 -10.38 4.82
N LEU A 155 3.47 -9.48 5.79
CA LEU A 155 4.45 -8.39 5.78
C LEU A 155 5.78 -8.80 6.39
N LEU A 156 5.76 -9.48 7.54
CA LEU A 156 6.97 -9.87 8.28
C LEU A 156 7.44 -11.30 7.99
N GLY A 157 6.56 -12.22 7.62
CA GLY A 157 6.93 -13.61 7.38
C GLY A 157 7.23 -14.40 8.66
N THR A 158 6.62 -14.01 9.78
CA THR A 158 6.80 -14.67 11.08
C THR A 158 5.68 -15.66 11.38
N SER A 159 5.79 -16.40 12.48
CA SER A 159 4.65 -17.14 13.03
C SER A 159 3.45 -16.22 13.25
N HIS A 160 2.25 -16.74 12.98
CA HIS A 160 1.01 -15.98 13.03
C HIS A 160 -0.15 -16.87 13.52
N GLY A 161 -1.23 -16.22 13.93
CA GLY A 161 -2.46 -16.82 14.45
C GLY A 161 -3.65 -16.80 13.49
N VAL A 162 -3.48 -16.44 12.21
CA VAL A 162 -4.56 -16.50 11.20
C VAL A 162 -5.23 -17.89 11.18
N GLN A 163 -6.51 -17.94 11.53
CA GLN A 163 -7.31 -19.19 11.56
C GLN A 163 -8.15 -19.40 10.30
N GLY A 164 -8.56 -18.31 9.66
CA GLY A 164 -9.36 -18.33 8.44
C GLY A 164 -8.56 -18.85 7.25
N LYS A 165 -9.25 -19.45 6.29
CA LYS A 165 -8.69 -19.73 4.96
C LYS A 165 -8.81 -18.47 4.11
N ASP A 166 -7.91 -18.30 3.15
CA ASP A 166 -8.12 -17.29 2.12
C ASP A 166 -9.35 -17.67 1.26
N LEU A 167 -9.77 -16.75 0.39
CA LEU A 167 -10.82 -16.97 -0.58
C LEU A 167 -10.59 -18.34 -1.24
N GLY A 168 -11.55 -19.23 -1.12
CA GLY A 168 -11.53 -20.57 -1.67
C GLY A 168 -11.64 -20.59 -3.19
N LYS A 169 -11.71 -21.81 -3.74
CA LYS A 169 -11.91 -22.02 -5.18
C LYS A 169 -13.28 -21.55 -5.67
N ASP A 170 -14.28 -21.62 -4.80
CA ASP A 170 -15.68 -21.30 -5.11
C ASP A 170 -16.02 -19.84 -4.79
N ASP A 171 -15.10 -19.09 -4.17
CA ASP A 171 -15.29 -17.68 -3.85
C ASP A 171 -14.90 -16.79 -5.03
N ALA A 172 -15.60 -15.66 -5.18
CA ALA A 172 -15.33 -14.70 -6.24
C ALA A 172 -13.89 -14.15 -6.11
N LYS A 173 -13.08 -14.37 -7.16
CA LYS A 173 -11.74 -13.80 -7.27
C LYS A 173 -11.81 -12.36 -7.79
N PRO A 174 -10.84 -11.50 -7.44
CA PRO A 174 -10.75 -10.18 -8.03
C PRO A 174 -10.58 -10.26 -9.55
N GLN A 175 -11.13 -9.27 -10.25
CA GLN A 175 -11.05 -9.15 -11.70
C GLN A 175 -9.89 -8.23 -12.16
N GLU A 176 -9.48 -7.29 -11.31
CA GLU A 176 -8.47 -6.28 -11.60
C GLU A 176 -7.10 -6.64 -11.00
N VAL A 177 -7.07 -7.58 -10.05
CA VAL A 177 -5.88 -8.01 -9.33
C VAL A 177 -5.53 -9.45 -9.67
N VAL A 178 -4.27 -9.72 -9.96
CA VAL A 178 -3.77 -11.07 -10.20
C VAL A 178 -3.88 -11.91 -8.91
N TRP A 179 -4.59 -13.03 -9.00
CA TRP A 179 -4.65 -14.03 -7.93
C TRP A 179 -3.49 -15.00 -8.03
N HIS A 180 -2.72 -15.14 -6.95
CA HIS A 180 -1.71 -16.19 -6.79
C HIS A 180 -2.23 -17.24 -5.81
N ASP A 181 -2.16 -18.53 -6.17
CA ASP A 181 -2.68 -19.63 -5.33
C ASP A 181 -2.00 -19.70 -3.96
N LYS A 182 -0.70 -19.39 -3.92
CA LYS A 182 0.04 -19.25 -2.66
C LYS A 182 0.24 -17.78 -2.38
N ALA A 183 -0.38 -17.29 -1.32
CA ALA A 183 -0.14 -15.94 -0.84
C ALA A 183 1.35 -15.75 -0.45
N PRO A 184 1.96 -14.62 -0.82
CA PRO A 184 3.32 -14.30 -0.40
C PRO A 184 3.40 -14.03 1.12
N GLU A 185 4.56 -14.31 1.69
CA GLU A 185 4.88 -14.07 3.11
C GLU A 185 6.23 -13.36 3.20
N GLY A 186 6.42 -12.51 4.21
CA GLY A 186 7.65 -11.76 4.41
C GLY A 186 7.96 -10.75 3.30
N LYS A 187 6.99 -9.88 2.98
CA LYS A 187 7.18 -8.87 1.93
C LYS A 187 8.26 -7.82 2.25
N LEU A 188 8.48 -7.51 3.53
CA LEU A 188 9.55 -6.60 3.96
C LEU A 188 10.90 -7.31 4.01
N ASP A 189 11.92 -6.65 3.46
CA ASP A 189 13.32 -7.03 3.62
C ASP A 189 13.93 -6.38 4.87
N LEU A 190 13.41 -5.22 5.30
CA LEU A 190 13.92 -4.46 6.45
C LEU A 190 12.82 -3.65 7.13
N LEU A 191 12.64 -3.86 8.44
CA LEU A 191 11.83 -3.06 9.34
C LEU A 191 12.71 -2.35 10.37
N VAL A 192 12.74 -1.01 10.30
CA VAL A 192 13.48 -0.17 11.25
C VAL A 192 12.50 0.61 12.12
N THR A 193 12.65 0.50 13.44
CA THR A 193 11.80 1.23 14.39
C THR A 193 12.61 2.19 15.27
N LEU A 194 12.14 3.42 15.39
CA LEU A 194 12.67 4.44 16.29
C LEU A 194 11.71 4.65 17.46
N ASP A 195 12.15 4.31 18.67
CA ASP A 195 11.34 4.42 19.88
C ASP A 195 12.24 4.63 21.13
N PHE A 196 11.71 5.31 22.14
CA PHE A 196 12.41 5.53 23.42
C PHE A 196 12.12 4.42 24.43
N ARG A 197 11.20 3.51 24.10
CA ARG A 197 10.89 2.29 24.86
C ARG A 197 10.79 1.09 23.91
N MET A 198 11.00 -0.12 24.44
CA MET A 198 10.84 -1.35 23.68
C MET A 198 9.35 -1.65 23.46
N SER A 199 8.75 -1.09 22.42
CA SER A 199 7.34 -1.32 22.05
C SER A 199 7.15 -2.66 21.31
N THR A 200 5.90 -3.07 21.10
CA THR A 200 5.59 -4.29 20.32
C THR A 200 6.19 -4.22 18.92
N THR A 201 6.11 -3.06 18.24
CA THR A 201 6.77 -2.91 16.95
C THR A 201 8.28 -3.13 17.05
N CYS A 202 8.95 -2.59 18.09
CA CYS A 202 10.39 -2.82 18.30
C CYS A 202 10.72 -4.30 18.47
N LEU A 203 9.91 -5.06 19.22
CA LEU A 203 10.12 -6.50 19.42
C LEU A 203 10.09 -7.32 18.12
N TYR A 204 9.40 -6.83 17.10
CA TYR A 204 9.29 -7.46 15.78
C TYR A 204 10.18 -6.79 14.71
N SER A 205 10.98 -5.78 15.06
CA SER A 205 11.82 -5.05 14.10
C SER A 205 13.21 -5.66 13.96
N ASP A 206 13.80 -5.54 12.78
CA ASP A 206 15.19 -5.96 12.53
C ASP A 206 16.18 -5.01 13.21
N ILE A 207 15.89 -3.70 13.17
CA ILE A 207 16.72 -2.66 13.77
C ILE A 207 15.85 -1.78 14.66
N VAL A 208 16.31 -1.59 15.90
CA VAL A 208 15.73 -0.66 16.86
C VAL A 208 16.72 0.46 17.13
N LEU A 209 16.32 1.70 16.89
CA LEU A 209 17.13 2.88 17.13
C LEU A 209 16.58 3.63 18.35
N PRO A 210 17.39 3.85 19.41
CA PRO A 210 16.95 4.61 20.56
C PRO A 210 16.76 6.08 20.19
N THR A 211 15.57 6.62 20.41
CA THR A 211 15.31 8.06 20.24
C THR A 211 15.23 8.77 21.60
N ALA A 212 15.52 10.07 21.61
CA ALA A 212 15.30 10.94 22.76
C ALA A 212 13.84 10.90 23.21
N THR A 213 13.63 11.05 24.52
CA THR A 213 12.29 11.27 25.08
C THR A 213 11.79 12.68 24.72
N TRP A 214 10.59 13.06 25.19
CA TRP A 214 10.08 14.40 24.96
C TRP A 214 10.79 15.49 25.80
N TYR A 215 11.65 15.11 26.74
CA TYR A 215 12.37 16.02 27.64
C TYR A 215 13.87 16.13 27.34
N GLU A 216 14.32 15.57 26.22
CA GLU A 216 15.71 15.46 25.76
C GLU A 216 15.82 15.85 24.29
#